data_AF-A0A917CY18-F1
#
_entry.id   AF-A0A917CY18-F1
#
_cell.length_a   1.000
_cell.length_b   1.000
_cell.length_c   1.000
_cell.angle_alpha   90.00
_cell.angle_beta   90.00
_cell.angle_gamma   90.00
#
_symmetry.space_group_name_H-M   'P 1'
#
loop_
_entity.id
_entity.type
_entity.pdbx_description
1 polymer ?
#
loop_
_entity_poly.entity_id
_entity_poly.type
_entity_poly.pdbx_seq_one_letter_code
_entity_poly.pdbx_strand_id
1 'polypeptide(L)'
;MSFQSGAQGAPNYPHLQADYHEGQFKKMFTLRKAVVATAIGALAIVPLAACSSSDDSSTATTSSASSESSEAATTSAEPAPAAEVPSLTGRDTAVKLDAGFAEALTTLGLTPGTVGTATLVDGSLIFPITGGNVKYWTPGTVDPYVQGEILHNGSGFSLTAGGTTVELTNFDIDPGTSVLTGDVAVNGQSAATGAVLFDLDGRTLQPLATGPDNTAILTGTTVHISATAADLLNTTFNTTAVTPGLLVGVATITVNTA
;
A
#
# COMPACT_ATOMS: atom_id res chain seq x y z
N MET A 1 -26.36 63.45 19.26
CA MET A 1 -25.37 63.31 18.17
C MET A 1 -25.81 62.16 17.28
N SER A 2 -26.27 62.48 16.07
CA SER A 2 -26.58 61.52 15.01
C SER A 2 -25.29 61.11 14.31
N PHE A 3 -25.11 59.82 13.99
CA PHE A 3 -24.14 59.40 12.98
C PHE A 3 -24.77 58.46 11.97
N GLN A 4 -24.46 58.80 10.73
CA GLN A 4 -25.10 58.47 9.48
C GLN A 4 -24.68 57.10 8.95
N SER A 5 -25.60 56.50 8.20
CA SER A 5 -25.43 55.40 7.25
C SER A 5 -24.27 55.61 6.27
N GLY A 6 -23.62 54.50 5.88
CA GLY A 6 -22.68 54.44 4.76
C GLY A 6 -22.62 53.03 4.18
N ALA A 7 -23.50 52.75 3.22
CA ALA A 7 -23.44 51.59 2.34
C ALA A 7 -22.46 51.87 1.18
N GLN A 8 -21.47 50.98 0.99
CA GLN A 8 -20.65 50.84 -0.22
C GLN A 8 -20.94 49.41 -0.70
N GLY A 9 -21.43 49.12 -1.90
CA GLY A 9 -21.05 49.67 -3.21
C GLY A 9 -20.38 48.52 -3.98
N ALA A 10 -21.16 47.53 -4.40
CA ALA A 10 -20.67 46.37 -5.17
C ALA A 10 -20.29 46.78 -6.61
N PRO A 11 -19.15 46.32 -7.15
CA PRO A 11 -18.80 46.59 -8.54
C PRO A 11 -19.63 45.74 -9.51
N ASN A 12 -20.21 46.47 -10.47
CA ASN A 12 -20.93 46.00 -11.64
C ASN A 12 -19.93 45.42 -12.66
N TYR A 13 -19.98 44.12 -12.94
CA TYR A 13 -19.18 43.48 -13.99
C TYR A 13 -20.02 43.36 -15.27
N PRO A 14 -19.69 44.09 -16.35
CA PRO A 14 -20.40 43.96 -17.61
C PRO A 14 -20.09 42.61 -18.27
N HIS A 15 -21.15 42.01 -18.81
CA HIS A 15 -21.14 40.83 -19.67
C HIS A 15 -20.17 40.99 -20.84
N LEU A 16 -19.13 40.15 -20.88
CA LEU A 16 -18.36 39.87 -22.08
C LEU A 16 -18.87 38.54 -22.66
N GLN A 17 -19.76 38.65 -23.65
CA GLN A 17 -20.01 37.58 -24.61
C GLN A 17 -18.78 37.50 -25.51
N ALA A 18 -18.07 36.37 -25.45
CA ALA A 18 -17.08 35.98 -26.45
C ALA A 18 -17.70 34.87 -27.30
N ASP A 19 -18.24 35.27 -28.44
CA ASP A 19 -18.36 34.44 -29.64
C ASP A 19 -16.97 33.96 -30.04
N TYR A 20 -16.69 32.66 -29.98
CA TYR A 20 -15.57 32.06 -30.72
C TYR A 20 -15.89 30.63 -31.18
N HIS A 21 -16.28 30.59 -32.46
CA HIS A 21 -15.93 29.63 -33.51
C HIS A 21 -15.90 28.12 -33.20
N GLU A 22 -16.93 27.46 -33.75
CA GLU A 22 -16.94 26.05 -34.14
C GLU A 22 -15.73 25.68 -35.01
N GLY A 23 -14.82 24.90 -34.43
CA GLY A 23 -13.73 24.21 -35.13
C GLY A 23 -14.03 22.71 -35.25
N GLN A 24 -14.71 22.32 -36.32
CA GLN A 24 -14.92 20.93 -36.74
C GLN A 24 -13.59 20.27 -37.12
N PHE A 25 -12.92 19.59 -36.18
CA PHE A 25 -11.82 18.67 -36.50
C PHE A 25 -12.33 17.23 -36.53
N LYS A 26 -12.74 16.80 -37.72
CA LYS A 26 -13.09 15.42 -38.07
C LYS A 26 -11.83 14.56 -38.08
N LYS A 27 -11.42 14.02 -36.92
CA LYS A 27 -10.37 12.99 -36.85
C LYS A 27 -10.94 11.63 -37.24
N MET A 28 -10.62 11.25 -38.47
CA MET A 28 -10.83 9.94 -39.07
C MET A 28 -9.91 8.92 -38.37
N PHE A 29 -10.44 8.17 -37.41
CA PHE A 29 -9.73 7.02 -36.84
C PHE A 29 -9.92 5.80 -37.75
N THR A 30 -8.86 5.49 -38.50
CA THR A 30 -8.71 4.27 -39.28
C THR A 30 -8.60 3.08 -38.33
N LEU A 31 -9.64 2.24 -38.29
CA LEU A 31 -9.60 0.92 -37.66
C LEU A 31 -8.57 0.05 -38.39
N ARG A 32 -7.46 -0.27 -37.75
CA ARG A 32 -6.63 -1.42 -38.11
C ARG A 32 -7.00 -2.58 -37.19
N LYS A 33 -7.81 -3.50 -37.71
CA LYS A 33 -8.07 -4.82 -37.13
C LYS A 33 -6.76 -5.60 -37.14
N ALA A 34 -6.24 -5.95 -35.97
CA ALA A 34 -5.22 -6.98 -35.83
C ALA A 34 -5.86 -8.18 -35.10
N VAL A 35 -6.00 -9.28 -35.84
CA VAL A 35 -6.38 -10.59 -35.34
C VAL A 35 -5.16 -11.18 -34.65
N VAL A 36 -5.28 -11.56 -33.37
CA VAL A 36 -4.27 -12.38 -32.69
C VAL A 36 -4.93 -13.70 -32.28
N ALA A 37 -4.35 -14.77 -32.80
CA ALA A 37 -4.83 -16.13 -32.70
C ALA A 37 -4.59 -16.72 -31.31
N THR A 38 -5.62 -17.42 -30.82
CA THR A 38 -5.59 -18.28 -29.64
C THR A 38 -4.76 -19.54 -29.91
N ALA A 39 -3.74 -19.81 -29.09
CA ALA A 39 -3.08 -21.11 -29.02
C ALA A 39 -3.44 -21.78 -27.69
N ILE A 40 -4.24 -22.84 -27.77
CA ILE A 40 -4.62 -23.71 -26.65
C ILE A 40 -3.51 -24.77 -26.50
N GLY A 41 -2.78 -24.72 -25.39
CA GLY A 41 -1.77 -25.73 -25.03
C GLY A 41 -2.32 -26.67 -23.96
N ALA A 42 -2.48 -27.95 -24.31
CA ALA A 42 -2.96 -29.01 -23.43
C ALA A 42 -1.91 -29.41 -22.38
N LEU A 43 -2.30 -29.46 -21.10
CA LEU A 43 -1.51 -30.12 -20.04
C LEU A 43 -1.91 -31.59 -19.94
N ALA A 44 -0.93 -32.47 -20.14
CA ALA A 44 -1.04 -33.90 -19.88
C ALA A 44 -0.58 -34.22 -18.45
N ILE A 45 -1.43 -35.00 -17.76
CA ILE A 45 -1.25 -35.60 -16.44
C ILE A 45 -0.35 -36.84 -16.53
N VAL A 46 0.64 -36.96 -15.64
CA VAL A 46 1.40 -38.20 -15.42
C VAL A 46 1.40 -38.53 -13.92
N PRO A 47 0.86 -39.69 -13.50
CA PRO A 47 1.05 -40.22 -12.16
C PRO A 47 2.30 -41.11 -12.11
N LEU A 48 3.16 -40.92 -11.11
CA LEU A 48 4.22 -41.87 -10.78
C LEU A 48 3.95 -42.40 -9.37
N ALA A 49 3.57 -43.66 -9.31
CA ALA A 49 3.56 -44.47 -8.10
C ALA A 49 4.62 -45.57 -8.23
N ALA A 50 5.12 -45.99 -7.06
CA ALA A 50 5.64 -47.32 -6.73
C ALA A 50 7.13 -47.66 -6.99
N CYS A 51 7.78 -47.89 -5.84
CA CYS A 51 8.59 -49.06 -5.45
C CYS A 51 9.84 -49.47 -6.24
N SER A 52 10.88 -49.80 -5.47
CA SER A 52 11.42 -51.16 -5.35
C SER A 52 12.94 -51.21 -5.43
N SER A 53 13.59 -51.61 -4.34
CA SER A 53 14.72 -52.54 -4.38
C SER A 53 14.78 -53.27 -3.03
N SER A 54 14.63 -54.58 -3.10
CA SER A 54 14.75 -55.57 -2.04
C SER A 54 16.08 -56.32 -2.14
N ASP A 55 16.27 -57.28 -1.22
CA ASP A 55 17.22 -58.42 -1.16
C ASP A 55 18.41 -58.27 -0.18
N ASP A 56 18.75 -59.22 0.71
CA ASP A 56 18.14 -60.50 1.15
C ASP A 56 18.82 -60.99 2.47
N SER A 57 18.02 -61.68 3.31
CA SER A 57 18.25 -62.72 4.36
C SER A 57 19.59 -62.84 5.15
N SER A 58 19.59 -62.97 6.49
CA SER A 58 19.23 -64.23 7.19
C SER A 58 19.01 -64.08 8.72
N THR A 59 17.93 -64.71 9.18
CA THR A 59 17.50 -65.22 10.50
C THR A 59 18.39 -65.05 11.75
N ALA A 60 17.84 -64.36 12.77
CA ALA A 60 17.76 -64.85 14.14
C ALA A 60 16.63 -64.15 14.92
N THR A 61 15.73 -64.97 15.48
CA THR A 61 14.69 -64.63 16.46
C THR A 61 15.19 -63.71 17.56
N THR A 62 14.50 -62.58 17.77
CA THR A 62 14.25 -61.99 19.10
C THR A 62 13.04 -61.07 19.03
N SER A 63 12.02 -61.41 19.81
CA SER A 63 10.83 -60.61 20.12
C SER A 63 11.16 -59.15 20.37
N SER A 64 10.62 -58.26 19.54
CA SER A 64 10.72 -56.81 19.75
C SER A 64 9.31 -56.26 19.80
N ALA A 65 8.97 -55.82 21.00
CA ALA A 65 7.72 -55.19 21.37
C ALA A 65 7.38 -54.03 20.42
N SER A 66 6.10 -53.94 20.07
CA SER A 66 5.48 -52.72 19.55
C SER A 66 5.86 -51.56 20.44
N SER A 67 6.79 -50.73 19.97
CA SER A 67 7.03 -49.42 20.52
C SER A 67 6.44 -48.44 19.53
N GLU A 68 5.17 -48.12 19.76
CA GLU A 68 4.59 -46.86 19.31
C GLU A 68 5.44 -45.75 19.93
N SER A 69 6.50 -45.33 19.22
CA SER A 69 7.24 -44.15 19.61
C SER A 69 6.36 -42.97 19.25
N SER A 70 5.55 -42.58 20.23
CA SER A 70 4.92 -41.27 20.30
C SER A 70 6.01 -40.23 20.04
N GLU A 71 6.02 -39.66 18.84
CA GLU A 71 6.75 -38.44 18.57
C GLU A 71 6.11 -37.37 19.44
N ALA A 72 6.77 -37.08 20.56
CA ALA A 72 6.45 -35.95 21.40
C ALA A 72 6.61 -34.70 20.53
N ALA A 73 5.48 -34.11 20.13
CA ALA A 73 5.46 -32.79 19.52
C ALA A 73 6.13 -31.82 20.50
N THR A 74 7.33 -31.37 20.18
CA THR A 74 7.92 -30.20 20.79
C THR A 74 7.07 -29.01 20.40
N THR A 75 6.12 -28.64 21.26
CA THR A 75 5.43 -27.35 21.18
C THR A 75 6.49 -26.27 21.40
N SER A 76 7.07 -25.77 20.32
CA SER A 76 7.88 -24.55 20.35
C SER A 76 6.95 -23.42 20.79
N ALA A 77 7.04 -23.00 22.05
CA ALA A 77 6.29 -21.84 22.52
C ALA A 77 6.79 -20.60 21.76
N GLU A 78 5.89 -19.92 21.06
CA GLU A 78 6.19 -18.65 20.41
C GLU A 78 6.66 -17.63 21.47
N PRO A 79 7.73 -16.85 21.21
CA PRO A 79 8.17 -15.81 22.14
C PRO A 79 7.03 -14.80 22.39
N ALA A 80 6.92 -14.32 23.63
CA ALA A 80 5.97 -13.26 23.95
C ALA A 80 6.36 -11.95 23.23
N PRO A 81 5.38 -11.16 22.76
CA PRO A 81 5.65 -9.86 22.13
C PRO A 81 6.28 -8.91 23.16
N ALA A 82 7.21 -8.08 22.69
CA ALA A 82 7.84 -7.04 23.51
C ALA A 82 6.91 -5.84 23.75
N ALA A 83 6.00 -5.56 22.82
CA ALA A 83 4.88 -4.65 23.01
C ALA A 83 3.69 -5.09 22.17
N GLU A 84 2.48 -4.78 22.63
CA GLU A 84 1.24 -5.07 21.93
C GLU A 84 0.22 -3.96 22.20
N VAL A 85 -0.48 -3.55 21.15
CA VAL A 85 -1.66 -2.69 21.23
C VAL A 85 -2.80 -3.43 20.52
N PRO A 86 -3.75 -4.01 21.28
CA PRO A 86 -4.79 -4.88 20.70
C PRO A 86 -5.88 -4.09 19.94
N SER A 87 -5.98 -2.78 20.17
CA SER A 87 -6.89 -1.89 19.44
C SER A 87 -6.25 -0.51 19.31
N LEU A 88 -5.99 -0.10 18.07
CA LEU A 88 -5.48 1.23 17.75
C LEU A 88 -6.61 2.26 17.79
N THR A 89 -6.43 3.33 18.56
CA THR A 89 -7.48 4.33 18.85
C THR A 89 -7.15 5.75 18.35
N GLY A 90 -6.36 5.88 17.28
CA GLY A 90 -6.02 7.18 16.68
C GLY A 90 -4.53 7.42 16.50
N ARG A 91 -4.13 8.71 16.43
CA ARG A 91 -2.83 9.22 15.96
C ARG A 91 -2.66 8.99 14.47
N ASP A 92 -1.42 8.94 13.99
CA ASP A 92 -1.12 9.11 12.57
C ASP A 92 0.06 8.24 12.13
N THR A 93 0.03 7.87 10.85
CA THR A 93 1.20 7.43 10.10
C THR A 93 1.66 8.58 9.21
N ALA A 94 2.89 9.02 9.37
CA ALA A 94 3.50 10.06 8.57
C ALA A 94 4.53 9.46 7.60
N VAL A 95 4.40 9.71 6.30
CA VAL A 95 5.36 9.30 5.26
C VAL A 95 6.08 10.54 4.77
N LYS A 96 7.35 10.69 5.16
CA LYS A 96 8.22 11.74 4.62
C LYS A 96 8.57 11.38 3.18
N LEU A 97 8.15 12.21 2.23
CA LEU A 97 8.41 11.95 0.82
C LEU A 97 9.91 11.99 0.53
N ASP A 98 10.37 11.01 -0.25
CA ASP A 98 11.73 10.96 -0.75
C ASP A 98 11.95 12.06 -1.79
N ALA A 99 13.14 12.66 -1.79
CA ALA A 99 13.47 13.71 -2.75
C ALA A 99 13.46 13.17 -4.19
N GLY A 100 13.98 11.97 -4.42
CA GLY A 100 13.97 11.32 -5.73
C GLY A 100 12.55 11.03 -6.22
N PHE A 101 11.63 10.69 -5.31
CA PHE A 101 10.22 10.57 -5.65
C PHE A 101 9.60 11.90 -6.09
N ALA A 102 9.81 12.97 -5.31
CA ALA A 102 9.27 14.29 -5.65
C ALA A 102 9.80 14.83 -6.99
N GLU A 103 11.08 14.59 -7.28
CA GLU A 103 11.70 14.92 -8.57
C GLU A 103 11.13 14.08 -9.71
N ALA A 104 10.89 12.78 -9.49
CA ALA A 104 10.26 11.91 -10.47
C ALA A 104 8.84 12.38 -10.81
N LEU A 105 8.04 12.73 -9.79
CA LEU A 105 6.69 13.30 -9.99
C LEU A 105 6.75 14.59 -10.81
N THR A 106 7.67 15.50 -10.47
CA THR A 106 7.87 16.76 -11.18
C THR A 106 8.24 16.53 -12.65
N THR A 107 9.18 15.63 -12.91
CA THR A 107 9.60 15.26 -14.27
C THR A 107 8.45 14.69 -15.10
N LEU A 108 7.53 13.97 -14.44
CA LEU A 108 6.35 13.38 -15.07
C LEU A 108 5.16 14.33 -15.17
N GLY A 109 5.26 15.55 -14.62
CA GLY A 109 4.13 16.48 -14.54
C GLY A 109 2.98 15.96 -13.65
N LEU A 110 3.29 15.05 -12.73
CA LEU A 110 2.35 14.53 -11.74
C LEU A 110 2.35 15.45 -10.53
N THR A 111 1.20 16.04 -10.23
CA THR A 111 1.01 16.87 -9.04
C THR A 111 0.50 16.00 -7.91
N PRO A 112 1.25 15.86 -6.80
CA PRO A 112 0.77 15.14 -5.63
C PRO A 112 -0.31 15.95 -4.89
N GLY A 113 -1.31 15.26 -4.36
CA GLY A 113 -2.38 15.80 -3.54
C GLY A 113 -2.77 14.84 -2.42
N THR A 114 -3.75 15.25 -1.62
CA THR A 114 -4.31 14.43 -0.53
C THR A 114 -5.80 14.24 -0.75
N VAL A 115 -6.33 13.16 -0.20
CA VAL A 115 -7.76 12.82 -0.26
C VAL A 115 -8.28 12.63 1.16
N GLY A 116 -9.50 13.11 1.41
CA GLY A 116 -10.20 12.91 2.67
C GLY A 116 -9.49 13.55 3.86
N THR A 117 -9.18 12.76 4.89
CA THR A 117 -8.57 13.24 6.14
C THR A 117 -7.04 13.28 6.11
N ALA A 118 -6.41 12.85 5.02
CA ALA A 118 -4.96 12.96 4.87
C ALA A 118 -4.54 14.42 4.75
N THR A 119 -3.34 14.73 5.24
CA THR A 119 -2.74 16.07 5.09
C THR A 119 -1.32 15.97 4.54
N LEU A 120 -0.85 17.04 3.90
CA LEU A 120 0.54 17.17 3.44
C LEU A 120 1.16 18.36 4.14
N VAL A 121 2.09 18.09 5.06
CA VAL A 121 2.74 19.12 5.89
C VAL A 121 4.25 18.91 5.82
N ASP A 122 4.99 19.98 5.48
CA ASP A 122 6.45 19.97 5.41
C ASP A 122 7.03 18.81 4.57
N GLY A 123 6.34 18.41 3.49
CA GLY A 123 6.74 17.30 2.61
C GLY A 123 6.49 15.91 3.19
N SER A 124 5.69 15.80 4.26
CA SER A 124 5.22 14.53 4.82
C SER A 124 3.73 14.38 4.58
N LEU A 125 3.32 13.24 4.02
CA LEU A 125 1.92 12.82 3.98
C LEU A 125 1.55 12.25 5.34
N ILE A 126 0.49 12.75 5.96
CA ILE A 126 0.03 12.35 7.28
C ILE A 126 -1.34 11.70 7.13
N PHE A 127 -1.44 10.45 7.55
CA PHE A 127 -2.65 9.63 7.45
C PHE A 127 -3.14 9.26 8.85
N PRO A 128 -4.33 9.73 9.26
CA PRO A 128 -4.91 9.34 10.53
C PRO A 128 -5.12 7.83 10.62
N ILE A 129 -4.77 7.24 11.76
CA ILE A 129 -5.05 5.84 12.07
C ILE A 129 -6.48 5.76 12.58
N THR A 130 -7.25 4.87 11.97
CA THR A 130 -8.69 4.69 12.22
C THR A 130 -9.02 3.39 12.95
N GLY A 131 -8.08 2.46 13.02
CA GLY A 131 -8.25 1.18 13.70
C GLY A 131 -7.13 0.20 13.41
N GLY A 132 -7.38 -1.06 13.78
CA GLY A 132 -6.43 -2.16 13.66
C GLY A 132 -5.75 -2.51 14.98
N ASN A 133 -4.66 -3.27 14.89
CA ASN A 133 -3.86 -3.74 16.03
C ASN A 133 -2.39 -3.86 15.62
N VAL A 134 -1.49 -3.83 16.60
CA VAL A 134 -0.07 -4.04 16.33
C VAL A 134 0.59 -4.84 17.44
N LYS A 135 1.49 -5.73 17.04
CA LYS A 135 2.42 -6.44 17.90
C LYS A 135 3.84 -6.15 17.45
N TYR A 136 4.71 -5.96 18.42
CA TYR A 136 6.13 -5.71 18.22
C TYR A 136 6.91 -6.78 18.98
N TRP A 137 7.72 -7.54 18.26
CA TRP A 137 8.58 -8.57 18.82
C TRP A 137 10.01 -8.06 18.91
N THR A 138 10.80 -8.67 19.80
CA THR A 138 12.24 -8.43 19.81
C THR A 138 12.84 -8.84 18.46
N PRO A 139 13.58 -7.95 17.76
CA PRO A 139 14.19 -8.29 16.48
C PRO A 139 15.01 -9.59 16.54
N GLY A 140 14.83 -10.46 15.55
CA GLY A 140 15.48 -11.77 15.47
C GLY A 140 14.76 -12.90 16.18
N THR A 141 13.60 -12.65 16.81
CA THR A 141 12.78 -13.70 17.44
C THR A 141 11.61 -14.16 16.57
N VAL A 142 10.99 -13.23 15.84
CA VAL A 142 9.91 -13.45 14.87
C VAL A 142 10.21 -12.57 13.66
N ASP A 143 9.90 -13.06 12.44
CA ASP A 143 10.13 -12.32 11.20
C ASP A 143 8.86 -12.36 10.31
N PRO A 144 8.30 -11.20 9.92
CA PRO A 144 8.64 -9.85 10.38
C PRO A 144 8.38 -9.65 11.88
N TYR A 145 9.21 -8.86 12.56
CA TYR A 145 9.11 -8.58 14.00
C TYR A 145 8.11 -7.45 14.33
N VAL A 146 7.37 -6.98 13.34
CA VAL A 146 6.20 -6.11 13.49
C VAL A 146 5.09 -6.73 12.68
N GLN A 147 3.92 -6.94 13.28
CA GLN A 147 2.78 -7.58 12.64
C GLN A 147 1.49 -6.98 13.18
N GLY A 148 0.41 -7.16 12.44
CA GLY A 148 -0.90 -6.63 12.76
C GLY A 148 -1.60 -6.10 11.52
N GLU A 149 -2.47 -5.13 11.75
CA GLU A 149 -3.26 -4.48 10.71
C GLU A 149 -3.39 -3.01 11.13
N ILE A 150 -3.18 -2.05 10.23
CA ILE A 150 -3.29 -0.62 10.55
C ILE A 150 -4.15 0.04 9.49
N LEU A 151 -5.31 0.52 9.91
CA LEU A 151 -6.35 1.02 9.02
C LEU A 151 -6.33 2.54 8.93
N HIS A 152 -6.41 3.08 7.72
CA HIS A 152 -6.40 4.51 7.41
C HIS A 152 -7.64 4.93 6.59
N ASN A 153 -8.81 4.41 6.97
CA ASN A 153 -10.07 4.60 6.25
C ASN A 153 -10.44 6.08 6.09
N GLY A 154 -10.94 6.46 4.91
CA GLY A 154 -11.33 7.84 4.62
C GLY A 154 -10.16 8.81 4.41
N SER A 155 -8.93 8.31 4.31
CA SER A 155 -7.74 9.07 3.96
C SER A 155 -7.13 8.56 2.66
N GLY A 156 -6.31 9.38 1.99
CA GLY A 156 -5.67 8.97 0.76
C GLY A 156 -4.68 9.96 0.16
N PHE A 157 -4.06 9.51 -0.92
CA PHE A 157 -3.07 10.25 -1.71
C PHE A 157 -3.57 10.34 -3.16
N SER A 158 -3.37 11.48 -3.81
CA SER A 158 -3.74 11.66 -5.21
C SER A 158 -2.57 12.09 -6.07
N LEU A 159 -2.63 11.70 -7.34
CA LEU A 159 -1.73 12.13 -8.39
C LEU A 159 -2.55 12.69 -9.53
N THR A 160 -2.27 13.94 -9.91
CA THR A 160 -2.99 14.62 -10.98
C THR A 160 -2.04 15.02 -12.10
N ALA A 161 -2.40 14.69 -13.34
CA ALA A 161 -1.75 15.22 -14.54
C ALA A 161 -2.79 15.57 -15.60
N GLY A 162 -2.74 16.82 -16.07
CA GLY A 162 -3.73 17.34 -17.01
C GLY A 162 -5.15 17.25 -16.46
N GLY A 163 -6.03 16.54 -17.17
CA GLY A 163 -7.42 16.30 -16.75
C GLY A 163 -7.64 14.98 -16.01
N THR A 164 -6.57 14.23 -15.71
CA THR A 164 -6.65 12.92 -15.06
C THR A 164 -6.19 13.02 -13.61
N THR A 165 -7.03 12.54 -12.69
CA THR A 165 -6.71 12.39 -11.26
C THR A 165 -6.82 10.92 -10.90
N VAL A 166 -5.76 10.38 -10.31
CA VAL A 166 -5.76 9.06 -9.67
C VAL A 166 -5.80 9.28 -8.16
N GLU A 167 -6.74 8.63 -7.49
CA GLU A 167 -6.89 8.67 -6.04
C GLU A 167 -6.61 7.26 -5.49
N LEU A 168 -5.68 7.20 -4.54
CA LEU A 168 -5.33 6.02 -3.77
C LEU A 168 -5.88 6.25 -2.35
N THR A 169 -6.82 5.43 -1.89
CA THR A 169 -7.59 5.71 -0.66
C THR A 169 -7.81 4.45 0.18
N ASN A 170 -8.29 4.66 1.42
CA ASN A 170 -8.67 3.58 2.34
C ASN A 170 -7.53 2.58 2.56
N PHE A 171 -6.39 3.10 3.00
CA PHE A 171 -5.19 2.27 3.14
C PHE A 171 -5.33 1.28 4.29
N ASP A 172 -4.88 0.06 4.03
CA ASP A 172 -4.73 -1.01 5.00
C ASP A 172 -3.28 -1.52 4.94
N ILE A 173 -2.58 -1.41 6.07
CA ILE A 173 -1.18 -1.78 6.21
C ILE A 173 -1.12 -3.11 6.95
N ASP A 174 -0.55 -4.12 6.29
CA ASP A 174 -0.19 -5.39 6.91
C ASP A 174 1.34 -5.47 7.03
N PRO A 175 1.93 -5.12 8.18
CA PRO A 175 3.37 -5.25 8.41
C PRO A 175 3.85 -6.70 8.49
N GLY A 176 2.96 -7.67 8.69
CA GLY A 176 3.29 -9.11 8.71
C GLY A 176 3.53 -9.68 7.30
N THR A 177 2.87 -9.14 6.30
CA THR A 177 3.12 -9.46 4.87
C THR A 177 3.89 -8.37 4.13
N SER A 178 4.23 -7.28 4.81
CA SER A 178 4.98 -6.15 4.27
C SER A 178 4.30 -5.47 3.06
N VAL A 179 2.97 -5.37 3.10
CA VAL A 179 2.20 -4.71 2.05
C VAL A 179 1.28 -3.63 2.59
N LEU A 180 1.03 -2.63 1.75
CA LEU A 180 -0.06 -1.68 1.91
C LEU A 180 -1.04 -1.86 0.76
N THR A 181 -2.30 -2.10 1.10
CA THR A 181 -3.40 -2.20 0.13
C THR A 181 -4.35 -1.01 0.22
N GLY A 182 -5.10 -0.76 -0.84
CA GLY A 182 -6.12 0.27 -0.83
C GLY A 182 -6.95 0.31 -2.10
N ASP A 183 -7.89 1.26 -2.13
CA ASP A 183 -8.77 1.49 -3.25
C ASP A 183 -8.16 2.47 -4.24
N VAL A 184 -8.44 2.25 -5.52
CA VAL A 184 -8.00 3.12 -6.60
C VAL A 184 -9.20 3.66 -7.35
N ALA A 185 -9.26 4.98 -7.51
CA ALA A 185 -10.21 5.64 -8.38
C ALA A 185 -9.48 6.49 -9.43
N VAL A 186 -10.01 6.54 -10.65
CA VAL A 186 -9.56 7.42 -11.72
C VAL A 186 -10.70 8.36 -12.06
N ASN A 187 -10.49 9.66 -11.88
CA ASN A 187 -11.53 10.70 -12.06
C ASN A 187 -12.82 10.39 -11.29
N GLY A 188 -12.69 9.91 -10.05
CA GLY A 188 -13.80 9.55 -9.18
C GLY A 188 -14.54 8.26 -9.54
N GLN A 189 -14.05 7.48 -10.52
CA GLN A 189 -14.58 6.16 -10.86
C GLN A 189 -13.65 5.07 -10.32
N SER A 190 -14.21 4.07 -9.63
CA SER A 190 -13.41 2.95 -9.11
C SER A 190 -12.71 2.20 -10.25
N ALA A 191 -11.41 2.03 -10.11
CA ALA A 191 -10.54 1.28 -11.00
C ALA A 191 -10.06 -0.03 -10.36
N ALA A 192 -9.87 -0.04 -9.03
CA ALA A 192 -9.56 -1.24 -8.24
C ALA A 192 -10.01 -1.04 -6.78
N THR A 193 -10.22 -2.14 -6.07
CA THR A 193 -10.54 -2.17 -4.63
C THR A 193 -9.57 -3.12 -3.95
N GLY A 194 -9.00 -2.72 -2.81
CA GLY A 194 -8.01 -3.53 -2.07
C GLY A 194 -6.81 -3.99 -2.90
N ALA A 195 -6.35 -3.17 -3.85
CA ALA A 195 -5.17 -3.48 -4.64
C ALA A 195 -3.91 -3.35 -3.78
N VAL A 196 -2.89 -4.17 -4.02
CA VAL A 196 -1.55 -3.93 -3.44
C VAL A 196 -1.01 -2.66 -4.08
N LEU A 197 -0.77 -1.63 -3.27
CA LEU A 197 -0.33 -0.32 -3.74
C LEU A 197 1.14 -0.09 -3.47
N PHE A 198 1.59 -0.47 -2.27
CA PHE A 198 2.97 -0.30 -1.87
C PHE A 198 3.54 -1.55 -1.21
N ASP A 199 4.81 -1.82 -1.49
CA ASP A 199 5.64 -2.75 -0.76
C ASP A 199 6.33 -2.00 0.39
N LEU A 200 6.44 -2.64 1.53
CA LEU A 200 7.00 -2.06 2.76
C LEU A 200 8.31 -2.77 3.11
N ASP A 201 9.32 -2.02 3.54
CA ASP A 201 10.55 -2.61 4.06
C ASP A 201 10.85 -2.06 5.46
N GLY A 202 10.68 -2.95 6.46
CA GLY A 202 10.92 -2.68 7.87
C GLY A 202 12.37 -2.91 8.32
N ARG A 203 13.31 -3.24 7.43
CA ARG A 203 14.71 -3.54 7.79
C ARG A 203 15.49 -2.31 8.26
N THR A 204 15.00 -1.11 7.96
CA THR A 204 15.57 0.19 8.36
C THR A 204 14.88 0.80 9.57
N LEU A 205 13.97 0.08 10.21
CA LEU A 205 13.30 0.52 11.42
C LEU A 205 14.31 0.81 12.54
N GLN A 206 14.10 1.96 13.18
CA GLN A 206 14.75 2.34 14.41
C GLN A 206 14.15 1.54 15.59
N PRO A 207 14.87 1.42 16.72
CA PRO A 207 14.30 0.84 17.92
C PRO A 207 12.99 1.52 18.32
N LEU A 208 12.03 0.73 18.81
CA LEU A 208 10.75 1.25 19.30
C LEU A 208 10.99 2.33 20.35
N ALA A 209 10.46 3.52 20.10
CA ALA A 209 10.59 4.67 20.99
C ALA A 209 9.27 4.93 21.73
N THR A 210 9.37 5.56 22.90
CA THR A 210 8.21 6.12 23.60
C THR A 210 8.17 7.62 23.37
N GLY A 211 6.98 8.13 23.10
CA GLY A 211 6.71 9.55 22.88
C GLY A 211 5.93 10.18 24.04
N PRO A 212 5.62 11.48 23.93
CA PRO A 212 4.71 12.16 24.86
C PRO A 212 3.31 11.54 24.83
N ASP A 213 2.48 11.87 25.82
CA ASP A 213 1.05 11.50 25.88
C ASP A 213 0.77 9.99 25.75
N ASN A 214 1.62 9.15 26.34
CA ASN A 214 1.52 7.69 26.28
C ASN A 214 1.47 7.18 24.83
N THR A 215 2.46 7.58 24.03
CA THR A 215 2.59 7.11 22.65
C THR A 215 3.78 6.19 22.47
N ALA A 216 3.65 5.28 21.51
CA ALA A 216 4.75 4.52 20.94
C ALA A 216 5.01 5.06 19.53
N ILE A 217 6.29 5.19 19.19
CA ILE A 217 6.76 5.74 17.92
C ILE A 217 7.69 4.72 17.28
N LEU A 218 7.40 4.39 16.03
CA LEU A 218 8.21 3.49 15.23
C LEU A 218 8.51 4.15 13.88
N THR A 219 9.80 4.41 13.63
CA THR A 219 10.29 5.15 12.47
C THR A 219 11.20 4.30 11.64
N GLY A 220 11.10 4.40 10.31
CA GLY A 220 12.13 3.90 9.40
C GLY A 220 11.64 2.88 8.38
N THR A 221 10.36 2.55 8.33
CA THR A 221 9.85 1.69 7.24
C THR A 221 9.94 2.45 5.93
N THR A 222 10.63 1.91 4.92
CA THR A 222 10.59 2.50 3.58
C THR A 222 9.36 2.02 2.83
N VAL A 223 8.75 2.93 2.08
CA VAL A 223 7.53 2.67 1.30
C VAL A 223 7.89 2.70 -0.18
N HIS A 224 7.57 1.63 -0.91
CA HIS A 224 7.94 1.47 -2.32
C HIS A 224 6.70 1.24 -3.18
N ILE A 225 6.69 1.79 -4.40
CA ILE A 225 5.61 1.53 -5.36
C ILE A 225 5.59 0.04 -5.71
N SER A 226 4.44 -0.62 -5.53
CA SER A 226 4.27 -2.01 -5.95
C SER A 226 4.23 -2.16 -7.46
N ALA A 227 4.41 -3.39 -7.96
CA ALA A 227 4.23 -3.67 -9.39
C ALA A 227 2.83 -3.34 -9.90
N THR A 228 1.79 -3.68 -9.13
CA THR A 228 0.39 -3.40 -9.48
C THR A 228 0.11 -1.91 -9.58
N ALA A 229 0.59 -1.11 -8.62
CA ALA A 229 0.44 0.35 -8.68
C ALA A 229 1.22 0.97 -9.84
N ALA A 230 2.46 0.53 -10.08
CA ALA A 230 3.27 0.99 -11.21
C ALA A 230 2.55 0.77 -12.55
N ASP A 231 2.06 -0.45 -12.79
CA ASP A 231 1.34 -0.79 -14.02
C ASP A 231 0.07 0.05 -14.21
N LEU A 232 -0.71 0.24 -13.13
CA LEU A 232 -1.91 1.08 -13.15
C LEU A 232 -1.59 2.53 -13.48
N LEU A 233 -0.59 3.12 -12.79
CA LEU A 233 -0.19 4.52 -12.98
C LEU A 233 0.39 4.76 -14.37
N ASN A 234 1.25 3.85 -14.84
CA ASN A 234 1.82 3.89 -16.18
C ASN A 234 0.75 3.82 -17.27
N THR A 235 -0.23 2.92 -17.11
CA THR A 235 -1.38 2.81 -18.02
C THR A 235 -2.23 4.07 -18.00
N THR A 236 -2.53 4.60 -16.82
CA THR A 236 -3.43 5.74 -16.63
C THR A 236 -2.84 7.05 -17.18
N PHE A 237 -1.55 7.27 -16.97
CA PHE A 237 -0.85 8.46 -17.42
C PHE A 237 -0.10 8.27 -18.75
N ASN A 238 -0.21 7.10 -19.38
CA ASN A 238 0.47 6.75 -20.62
C ASN A 238 2.00 7.03 -20.53
N THR A 239 2.63 6.46 -19.51
CA THR A 239 4.06 6.58 -19.22
C THR A 239 4.65 5.21 -18.86
N THR A 240 5.96 5.13 -18.73
CA THR A 240 6.69 3.94 -18.23
C THR A 240 7.67 4.30 -17.12
N ALA A 241 7.58 5.52 -16.61
CA ALA A 241 8.57 6.07 -15.69
C ALA A 241 8.28 5.71 -14.22
N VAL A 242 7.05 5.29 -13.90
CA VAL A 242 6.74 4.77 -12.57
C VAL A 242 7.20 3.33 -12.53
N THR A 243 8.35 3.08 -11.93
CA THR A 243 8.92 1.73 -11.84
C THR A 243 8.47 1.04 -10.55
N PRO A 244 8.19 -0.28 -10.58
CA PRO A 244 8.06 -1.07 -9.36
C PRO A 244 9.32 -0.90 -8.49
N GLY A 245 9.15 -0.85 -7.17
CA GLY A 245 10.23 -0.62 -6.21
C GLY A 245 10.69 0.84 -6.07
N LEU A 246 10.09 1.79 -6.81
CA LEU A 246 10.39 3.21 -6.64
C LEU A 246 10.12 3.63 -5.19
N LEU A 247 11.16 4.11 -4.51
CA LEU A 247 11.04 4.61 -3.14
C LEU A 247 10.14 5.84 -3.14
N VAL A 248 9.08 5.80 -2.35
CA VAL A 248 8.13 6.90 -2.14
C VAL A 248 8.57 7.77 -0.97
N GLY A 249 9.04 7.13 0.10
CA GLY A 249 9.39 7.82 1.32
C GLY A 249 9.68 6.90 2.50
N VAL A 250 9.84 7.52 3.66
CA VAL A 250 10.09 6.83 4.94
C VAL A 250 8.93 7.11 5.89
N ALA A 251 8.33 6.04 6.41
CA ALA A 251 7.21 6.10 7.32
C ALA A 251 7.66 6.20 8.79
N THR A 252 6.87 6.97 9.55
CA THR A 252 6.86 7.05 11.00
C THR A 252 5.45 6.79 11.47
N ILE A 253 5.26 5.77 12.29
CA ILE A 253 3.98 5.42 12.89
C ILE A 253 4.02 5.91 14.34
N THR A 254 2.99 6.64 14.74
CA THR A 254 2.76 7.00 16.14
C THR A 254 1.42 6.44 16.57
N VAL A 255 1.36 5.75 17.70
CA VAL A 255 0.11 5.16 18.23
C VAL A 255 -0.02 5.44 19.72
N ASN A 256 -1.25 5.48 20.22
CA ASN A 256 -1.52 5.49 21.66
C ASN A 256 -1.19 4.11 22.27
N THR A 257 -0.72 4.10 23.51
CA THR A 257 -0.43 2.88 24.28
C THR A 257 -1.35 2.69 25.49
N ALA A 258 -2.27 3.62 25.74
CA ALA A 258 -3.26 3.61 26.82
C ALA A 258 -4.57 4.28 26.40
#